data_AF-A0A0K9YW10-F1
#
_entry.id   AF-A0A0K9YW10-F1
#
_cell.length_a   1.000
_cell.length_b   1.000
_cell.length_c   1.000
_cell.angle_alpha   90.00
_cell.angle_beta   90.00
_cell.angle_gamma   90.00
#
_symmetry.space_group_name_H-M   'P 1'
#
loop_
_entity.id
_entity.type
_entity.pdbx_description
1 polymer ?
#
loop_
_entity_poly.entity_id
_entity_poly.type
_entity_poly.pdbx_seq_one_letter_code
_entity_poly.pdbx_strand_id
1 'polypeptide(L)'
;MKKFVTALATLALLTTATPTFAQEGQTTQSKSLSNSSTTSNDEEFQDIEVRFGYVSGADRYKWVRYNVTDGYEDASGTSYSTSSKIYSLRVGKLYRIHAYAVDQNNNVLAVSNPVEVRGERGETVIFLNFR
;
A
#
# COMPACT_ATOMS: atom_id res chain seq x y z
N MET A 1 -3.30 -36.03 -35.40
CA MET A 1 -3.93 -34.84 -34.79
C MET A 1 -3.87 -34.98 -33.27
N LYS A 2 -3.18 -34.07 -32.58
CA LYS A 2 -3.02 -34.07 -31.12
C LYS A 2 -4.34 -33.70 -30.46
N LYS A 3 -4.81 -34.48 -29.48
CA LYS A 3 -5.91 -34.12 -28.60
C LYS A 3 -5.42 -34.24 -27.16
N PHE A 4 -4.98 -33.12 -26.60
CA PHE A 4 -4.77 -32.96 -25.17
C PHE A 4 -6.04 -32.34 -24.61
N VAL A 5 -6.77 -33.10 -23.79
CA VAL A 5 -7.90 -32.57 -23.03
C VAL A 5 -7.53 -32.62 -21.55
N THR A 6 -7.42 -31.41 -21.03
CA THR A 6 -7.12 -30.95 -19.68
C THR A 6 -8.09 -31.54 -18.65
N ALA A 7 -7.56 -32.15 -17.59
CA ALA A 7 -8.32 -32.52 -16.39
C ALA A 7 -8.10 -31.43 -15.33
N LEU A 8 -9.16 -30.72 -14.94
CA LEU A 8 -9.14 -29.76 -13.84
C LEU A 8 -9.68 -30.47 -12.58
N ALA A 9 -8.81 -30.71 -11.61
CA ALA A 9 -9.18 -31.31 -10.34
C ALA A 9 -9.87 -30.27 -9.43
N THR A 10 -11.05 -30.63 -8.93
CA THR A 10 -11.87 -29.80 -8.04
C THR A 10 -11.27 -29.80 -6.63
N LEU A 11 -10.95 -28.62 -6.09
CA LEU A 11 -10.49 -28.47 -4.69
C LEU A 11 -11.63 -28.73 -3.71
N ALA A 12 -11.30 -29.39 -2.60
CA ALA A 12 -12.19 -29.68 -1.47
C ALA A 12 -11.94 -28.74 -0.27
N LEU A 13 -12.87 -28.84 0.69
CA LEU A 13 -12.87 -28.37 2.09
C LEU A 13 -13.47 -26.98 2.38
N LEU A 14 -14.81 -26.93 2.53
CA LEU A 14 -15.46 -25.97 3.43
C LEU A 14 -15.76 -26.67 4.76
N THR A 15 -14.89 -26.52 5.74
CA THR A 15 -15.24 -26.77 7.14
C THR A 15 -15.75 -25.47 7.74
N THR A 16 -17.07 -25.33 7.85
CA THR A 16 -17.71 -24.17 8.50
C THR A 16 -17.62 -24.33 10.01
N ALA A 17 -16.62 -23.71 10.64
CA ALA A 17 -16.61 -23.52 12.09
C ALA A 17 -17.35 -22.22 12.43
N THR A 18 -18.55 -22.35 12.98
CA THR A 18 -19.34 -21.25 13.56
C THR A 18 -18.68 -20.79 14.87
N PRO A 19 -18.52 -19.49 15.14
CA PRO A 19 -18.14 -19.03 16.47
C PRO A 19 -19.31 -19.22 17.44
N THR A 20 -19.08 -19.99 18.51
CA THR A 20 -19.93 -20.02 19.71
C THR A 20 -19.89 -18.65 20.37
N PHE A 21 -21.04 -17.98 20.43
CA PHE A 21 -21.29 -16.88 21.35
C PHE A 21 -21.58 -17.50 22.73
N ALA A 22 -20.61 -17.41 23.65
CA ALA A 22 -20.83 -17.63 25.07
C ALA A 22 -20.54 -16.30 25.76
N GLN A 23 -21.61 -15.58 26.12
CA GLN A 23 -21.54 -14.32 26.84
C GLN A 23 -22.12 -14.57 28.23
N GLU A 24 -21.24 -14.87 29.18
CA GLU A 24 -21.58 -14.98 30.60
C GLU A 24 -20.54 -14.21 31.42
N GLY A 25 -21.00 -13.38 32.36
CA GLY A 25 -20.18 -12.95 33.49
C GLY A 25 -19.84 -11.46 33.54
N GLN A 26 -20.53 -10.78 34.44
CA GLN A 26 -20.44 -9.37 34.81
C GLN A 26 -19.32 -9.12 35.87
N THR A 27 -18.68 -7.95 35.78
CA THR A 27 -17.93 -7.19 36.83
C THR A 27 -16.68 -7.79 37.48
N THR A 28 -15.55 -7.08 37.40
CA THR A 28 -14.92 -6.32 38.52
C THR A 28 -13.58 -5.69 38.09
N GLN A 29 -13.32 -4.46 38.55
CA GLN A 29 -12.02 -3.79 38.45
C GLN A 29 -10.94 -4.62 39.15
N SER A 30 -9.77 -4.74 38.51
CA SER A 30 -8.50 -5.01 39.18
C SER A 30 -7.37 -4.38 38.38
N LYS A 31 -6.65 -3.46 39.01
CA LYS A 31 -5.36 -2.96 38.55
C LYS A 31 -4.41 -4.15 38.39
N SER A 32 -3.89 -4.35 37.18
CA SER A 32 -2.67 -5.11 36.97
C SER A 32 -1.75 -4.26 36.09
N LEU A 33 -0.68 -3.75 36.71
CA LEU A 33 0.48 -3.22 36.03
C LEU A 33 1.18 -4.44 35.42
N SER A 34 0.87 -4.77 34.16
CA SER A 34 1.61 -5.77 33.41
C SER A 34 2.56 -5.03 32.48
N ASN A 35 3.76 -4.78 33.00
CA ASN A 35 4.92 -4.38 32.22
C ASN A 35 5.36 -5.59 31.39
N SER A 36 4.59 -5.91 30.34
CA SER A 36 5.00 -6.87 29.32
C SER A 36 5.92 -6.13 28.36
N SER A 37 7.22 -6.17 28.61
CA SER A 37 8.22 -5.95 27.57
C SER A 37 8.18 -7.13 26.61
N THR A 38 7.08 -7.25 25.87
CA THR A 38 7.06 -7.91 24.57
C THR A 38 8.01 -7.08 23.72
N THR A 39 9.15 -7.66 23.33
CA THR A 39 9.95 -7.16 22.22
C THR A 39 9.09 -7.34 20.98
N SER A 40 8.14 -6.43 20.79
CA SER A 40 7.51 -6.28 19.51
C SER A 40 8.64 -5.90 18.56
N ASN A 41 8.85 -6.71 17.54
CA ASN A 41 9.48 -6.19 16.33
C ASN A 41 8.47 -5.17 15.78
N ASP A 42 8.40 -3.99 16.40
CA ASP A 42 7.53 -2.92 15.96
C ASP A 42 7.96 -2.63 14.52
N GLU A 43 7.10 -3.00 13.58
CA GLU A 43 7.32 -2.66 12.19
C GLU A 43 7.41 -1.13 12.14
N GLU A 44 8.60 -0.64 11.79
CA GLU A 44 8.83 0.78 11.69
C GLU A 44 8.39 1.26 10.31
N PHE A 45 7.67 2.37 10.29
CA PHE A 45 7.09 2.94 9.08
C PHE A 45 7.61 4.35 8.83
N GLN A 46 7.76 4.68 7.56
CA GLN A 46 8.12 5.98 7.06
C GLN A 46 6.97 6.58 6.25
N ASP A 47 6.72 7.87 6.46
CA ASP A 47 5.88 8.68 5.59
C ASP A 47 6.75 9.53 4.68
N ILE A 48 6.40 9.62 3.40
CA ILE A 48 7.15 10.40 2.41
C ILE A 48 6.27 11.45 1.75
N GLU A 49 6.89 12.55 1.32
CA GLU A 49 6.25 13.52 0.43
C GLU A 49 6.66 13.24 -1.02
N VAL A 50 5.67 13.20 -1.91
CA VAL A 50 5.87 13.10 -3.34
C VAL A 50 5.49 14.43 -3.97
N ARG A 51 6.38 14.96 -4.82
CA ARG A 51 6.14 16.18 -5.60
C ARG A 51 6.02 15.83 -7.08
N PHE A 52 4.96 16.31 -7.70
CA PHE A 52 4.64 16.09 -9.10
C PHE A 52 5.14 17.28 -9.91
N GLY A 53 5.84 17.01 -11.02
CA GLY A 53 6.10 18.05 -12.01
C GLY A 53 4.78 18.60 -12.57
N TYR A 54 4.68 19.91 -12.75
CA TYR A 54 3.48 20.52 -13.33
C TYR A 54 3.28 20.06 -14.78
N VAL A 55 2.05 19.64 -15.11
CA VAL A 55 1.63 19.27 -16.46
C VAL A 55 0.46 20.17 -16.87
N SER A 56 0.61 20.87 -17.99
CA SER A 56 -0.46 21.74 -18.50
C SER A 56 -1.71 20.93 -18.86
N GLY A 57 -2.89 21.41 -18.46
CA GLY A 57 -4.16 20.74 -18.67
C GLY A 57 -4.48 19.61 -17.68
N ALA A 58 -3.57 19.25 -16.78
CA ALA A 58 -3.84 18.26 -15.74
C ALA A 58 -4.82 18.81 -14.69
N ASP A 59 -5.86 18.03 -14.41
CA ASP A 59 -6.84 18.30 -13.35
C ASP A 59 -6.39 17.67 -12.02
N ARG A 60 -5.76 16.50 -12.09
CA ARG A 60 -5.31 15.72 -10.92
C ARG A 60 -4.16 14.79 -11.29
N TYR A 61 -3.43 14.37 -10.26
CA TYR A 61 -2.30 13.43 -10.34
C TYR A 61 -2.65 12.14 -9.62
N LYS A 62 -2.66 11.02 -10.32
CA LYS A 62 -2.85 9.69 -9.73
C LYS A 62 -1.48 9.05 -9.53
N TRP A 63 -1.24 8.39 -8.41
CA TRP A 63 0.03 7.71 -8.14
C TRP A 63 -0.20 6.26 -7.72
N VAL A 64 0.80 5.44 -7.97
CA VAL A 64 0.84 4.03 -7.56
C VAL A 64 2.18 3.76 -6.89
N ARG A 65 2.14 3.06 -5.76
CA ARG A 65 3.28 2.54 -5.01
C ARG A 65 3.28 1.02 -5.12
N TYR A 66 4.35 0.47 -5.68
CA TYR A 66 4.60 -0.95 -5.76
C TYR A 66 5.69 -1.35 -4.76
N ASN A 67 5.45 -2.36 -3.93
CA ASN A 67 6.47 -2.95 -3.07
C ASN A 67 7.32 -3.91 -3.91
N VAL A 68 8.51 -3.45 -4.30
CA VAL A 68 9.44 -4.21 -5.15
C VAL A 68 10.03 -5.40 -4.39
N THR A 69 10.24 -5.25 -3.08
CA THR A 69 10.82 -6.31 -2.25
C THR A 69 9.90 -7.53 -2.17
N ASP A 70 8.60 -7.29 -2.00
CA ASP A 70 7.62 -8.36 -1.78
C ASP A 70 6.77 -8.68 -3.03
N GLY A 71 6.90 -7.87 -4.09
CA GLY A 71 6.36 -8.17 -5.42
C GLY A 71 4.87 -7.86 -5.62
N TYR A 72 4.30 -6.86 -4.93
CA TYR A 72 2.88 -6.53 -5.02
C TYR A 72 2.60 -5.01 -5.10
N GLU A 73 1.48 -4.62 -5.71
CA GLU A 73 0.98 -3.24 -5.64
C GLU A 73 0.50 -2.96 -4.22
N ASP A 74 1.12 -1.98 -3.58
CA ASP A 74 0.97 -1.77 -2.14
C ASP A 74 -0.04 -0.67 -1.82
N ALA A 75 -0.03 0.43 -2.57
CA ALA A 75 -1.00 1.50 -2.42
C ALA A 75 -1.14 2.33 -3.70
N SER A 76 -2.25 3.04 -3.84
CA SER A 76 -2.43 4.06 -4.86
C SER A 76 -3.24 5.23 -4.31
N GLY A 77 -3.18 6.38 -4.99
CA GLY A 77 -3.87 7.58 -4.53
C GLY A 77 -4.08 8.60 -5.64
N THR A 78 -4.80 9.66 -5.30
CA THR A 78 -5.07 10.80 -6.20
C THR A 78 -4.81 12.09 -5.43
N SER A 79 -4.14 13.05 -6.06
CA SER A 79 -3.93 14.40 -5.55
C SER A 79 -4.44 15.44 -6.55
N TYR A 80 -5.05 16.50 -6.03
CA TYR A 80 -5.50 17.67 -6.80
C TYR A 80 -4.49 18.82 -6.75
N SER A 81 -3.30 18.59 -6.16
CA SER A 81 -2.18 19.51 -6.13
C SER A 81 -0.92 18.84 -6.68
N THR A 82 0.17 19.61 -6.82
CA THR A 82 1.48 19.12 -7.25
C THR A 82 2.27 18.42 -6.13
N SER A 83 1.62 18.04 -5.03
CA SER A 83 2.22 17.21 -3.98
C SER A 83 1.24 16.23 -3.34
N SER A 84 1.75 15.17 -2.72
CA SER A 84 0.95 14.22 -1.95
C SER A 84 1.82 13.55 -0.87
N LYS A 85 1.22 13.22 0.28
CA LYS A 85 1.87 12.37 1.28
C LYS A 85 1.51 10.92 1.03
N ILE A 86 2.52 10.05 1.06
CA ILE A 86 2.36 8.61 0.98
C ILE A 86 2.78 8.03 2.33
N TYR A 87 1.87 7.33 2.98
CA TYR A 87 2.02 6.86 4.35
C TYR A 87 2.46 5.40 4.42
N SER A 88 3.11 5.02 5.51
CA SER A 88 3.32 3.61 5.87
C SER A 88 4.25 2.81 4.92
N LEU A 89 5.36 3.40 4.48
CA LEU A 89 6.44 2.64 3.86
C LEU A 89 7.18 1.86 4.96
N ARG A 90 7.23 0.54 4.88
CA ARG A 90 8.02 -0.25 5.84
C ARG A 90 9.50 0.05 5.68
N VAL A 91 10.16 0.38 6.79
CA VAL A 91 11.61 0.60 6.81
C VAL A 91 12.33 -0.67 6.37
N GLY A 92 13.34 -0.51 5.50
CA GLY A 92 14.14 -1.59 4.92
C GLY A 92 13.57 -2.19 3.63
N LYS A 93 12.32 -1.91 3.26
CA LYS A 93 11.72 -2.37 1.99
C LYS A 93 12.00 -1.38 0.85
N LEU A 94 12.08 -1.90 -0.38
CA LEU A 94 12.23 -1.11 -1.60
C LEU A 94 10.87 -0.94 -2.27
N TYR A 95 10.54 0.31 -2.59
CA TYR A 95 9.31 0.69 -3.27
C TYR A 95 9.62 1.35 -4.60
N ARG A 96 8.75 1.15 -5.58
CA ARG A 96 8.76 1.86 -6.85
C ARG A 96 7.48 2.66 -6.95
N ILE A 97 7.62 3.96 -7.24
CA ILE A 97 6.50 4.90 -7.27
C ILE A 97 6.51 5.62 -8.61
N HIS A 98 5.35 5.70 -9.25
CA HIS A 98 5.14 6.51 -10.45
C HIS A 98 3.76 7.16 -10.41
N ALA A 99 3.57 8.17 -11.24
CA ALA A 99 2.36 8.96 -11.30
C ALA A 99 1.88 9.17 -12.74
N TYR A 100 0.60 9.47 -12.85
CA TYR A 100 -0.13 9.82 -14.07
C TYR A 100 -0.74 11.20 -13.86
N ALA A 101 -0.46 12.13 -14.77
CA ALA A 101 -1.20 13.38 -14.86
C ALA A 101 -2.43 13.13 -15.73
N VAL A 102 -3.63 13.43 -15.21
CA VAL A 102 -4.89 13.18 -15.92
C VAL A 102 -5.74 14.43 -16.03
N ASP A 103 -6.52 14.52 -17.10
CA ASP A 103 -7.50 15.59 -17.30
C ASP A 103 -8.81 15.33 -16.52
N GLN A 104 -9.77 16.25 -16.66
CA GLN A 104 -11.09 16.15 -16.03
C GLN A 104 -11.84 14.86 -16.39
N ASN A 105 -11.62 14.35 -17.61
CA ASN A 105 -12.25 13.16 -18.18
C ASN A 105 -11.48 11.87 -17.90
N ASN A 106 -10.47 11.89 -17.02
CA ASN A 106 -9.58 10.76 -16.71
C ASN A 106 -8.67 10.32 -17.88
N ASN A 107 -8.49 11.14 -18.92
CA ASN A 107 -7.50 10.84 -19.95
C ASN A 107 -6.09 11.09 -19.39
N VAL A 108 -5.16 10.17 -19.66
CA VAL A 108 -3.76 10.32 -19.28
C VAL A 108 -3.09 11.32 -20.22
N LEU A 109 -2.62 12.42 -19.66
CA LEU A 109 -1.87 13.46 -20.38
C LEU A 109 -0.36 13.17 -20.37
N ALA A 110 0.16 12.67 -19.26
CA ALA A 110 1.57 12.34 -19.11
C ALA A 110 1.78 11.26 -18.03
N VAL A 111 2.91 10.56 -18.12
CA VAL A 111 3.32 9.54 -17.15
C VAL A 111 4.70 9.90 -16.60
N SER A 112 4.88 9.79 -15.29
CA SER A 112 6.17 10.03 -14.67
C SER A 112 7.14 8.90 -14.94
N ASN A 113 8.43 9.22 -14.87
CA ASN A 113 9.43 8.18 -14.64
C ASN A 113 9.14 7.48 -13.30
N PRO A 114 9.33 6.16 -13.20
CA PRO A 114 9.31 5.50 -11.91
C PRO A 114 10.53 5.93 -11.10
N VAL A 115 10.30 6.20 -9.81
CA VAL A 115 11.35 6.46 -8.83
C VAL A 115 11.34 5.33 -7.81
N GLU A 116 12.51 4.79 -7.54
CA GLU A 116 12.69 3.79 -6.49
C GLU A 116 13.14 4.48 -5.20
N VAL A 117 12.51 4.11 -4.10
CA VAL A 117 12.79 4.64 -2.76
C VAL A 117 12.83 3.49 -1.77
N ARG A 118 13.86 3.46 -0.93
CA ARG A 118 13.93 2.53 0.19
C ARG A 118 13.28 3.20 1.40
N GLY A 119 12.45 2.46 2.12
CA GLY A 119 11.91 2.93 3.39
C GLY A 119 13.06 3.12 4.39
N GLU A 120 13.24 4.34 4.89
CA GLU A 120 14.32 4.73 5.80
C GLU A 120 13.77 5.53 6.98
N ARG A 121 14.59 5.75 8.01
CA ARG A 121 14.16 6.59 9.15
C ARG A 121 14.24 8.06 8.76
N GLY A 122 13.18 8.82 9.04
CA GLY A 122 13.13 10.26 8.87
C GLY A 122 12.31 10.72 7.67
N GLU A 123 12.45 11.99 7.30
CA GLU A 123 11.68 12.58 6.21
C GLU A 123 12.33 12.31 4.86
N THR A 124 11.51 11.99 3.86
CA THR A 124 11.96 11.83 2.47
C THR A 124 11.00 12.54 1.55
N VAL A 125 11.56 13.33 0.63
CA VAL A 125 10.84 14.03 -0.43
C VAL A 125 11.34 13.51 -1.77
N ILE A 126 10.45 12.97 -2.59
CA ILE A 126 10.78 12.51 -3.94
C ILE A 126 10.09 13.35 -5.01
N PHE A 127 10.72 13.47 -6.17
CA PHE A 127 10.20 14.24 -7.31
C PHE A 127 9.86 13.29 -8.46
N LEU A 128 8.61 13.32 -8.90
CA LEU A 128 8.13 12.56 -10.05
C LEU A 128 8.01 13.49 -11.25
N ASN A 129 8.99 13.38 -12.15
CA ASN A 129 9.05 14.16 -13.40
C ASN A 129 8.30 13.41 -14.52
N PHE A 130 7.39 14.12 -15.17
CA PHE A 130 6.59 13.64 -16.30
C PHE A 130 7.37 13.71 -17.61
N ARG A 131 7.12 12.75 -18.50
CA ARG A 131 7.59 12.73 -19.89
C ARG A 131 6.47 13.06 -20.85
#